data_AF-A0AAU2Y681-F1
#
_entry.id   AF-A0AAU2Y681-F1
#
_cell.length_a   1.000
_cell.length_b   1.000
_cell.length_c   1.000
_cell.angle_alpha   90.00
_cell.angle_beta   90.00
_cell.angle_gamma   90.00
#
_symmetry.space_group_name_H-M   'P 1'
#
loop_
_entity.id
_entity.type
_entity.pdbx_description
1 polymer ?
#
loop_
_entity_poly.entity_id
_entity_poly.type
_entity_poly.pdbx_seq_one_letter_code
_entity_poly.pdbx_strand_id
1 'polypeptide(L)'
;MTRAGPRPSRWTATAPAVRLLSGRLGTFYDGLRWPGRRAEATALGFSQGIAVYPFLWSEEAHEDLAATTRSAVPMREVLGVAADFARQAGAADPGFLGDV
;
A
#
# COMPACT_ATOMS: atom_id res chain seq x y z
N MET A 1 -45.01 -21.32 13.50
CA MET A 1 -43.65 -21.34 12.89
C MET A 1 -43.76 -20.48 11.64
N THR A 2 -43.07 -19.36 11.47
CA THR A 2 -41.60 -19.23 11.46
C THR A 2 -41.23 -17.76 11.72
N ARG A 3 -40.38 -17.49 12.72
CA ARG A 3 -39.88 -16.15 13.07
C ARG A 3 -38.58 -15.92 12.29
N ALA A 4 -38.55 -14.88 11.45
CA ALA A 4 -37.38 -14.46 10.70
C ALA A 4 -36.22 -14.12 11.66
N GLY A 5 -35.06 -14.75 11.44
CA GLY A 5 -33.82 -14.46 12.17
C GLY A 5 -33.25 -13.09 11.78
N PRO A 6 -32.47 -12.45 12.67
CA PRO A 6 -31.93 -11.12 12.41
C PRO A 6 -30.87 -11.17 11.30
N ARG A 7 -31.00 -10.30 10.30
CA ARG A 7 -29.95 -10.09 9.28
C ARG A 7 -28.76 -9.39 9.94
N PRO A 8 -27.51 -9.86 9.81
CA PRO A 8 -26.37 -9.15 10.35
C PRO A 8 -26.18 -7.83 9.60
N SER A 9 -26.35 -6.74 10.34
CA SER A 9 -26.22 -5.38 9.87
C SER A 9 -24.75 -4.98 9.75
N ARG A 10 -24.41 -4.47 8.57
CA ARG A 10 -23.56 -3.28 8.36
C ARG A 10 -22.14 -3.37 8.92
N TRP A 11 -21.24 -3.73 8.02
CA TRP A 11 -19.83 -3.30 7.95
C TRP A 11 -19.53 -2.07 8.82
N THR A 12 -18.85 -2.29 9.95
CA THR A 12 -18.26 -1.22 10.77
C THR A 12 -16.97 -0.76 10.11
N ALA A 13 -17.09 0.29 9.30
CA ALA A 13 -15.95 1.10 8.85
C ALA A 13 -15.41 1.90 10.04
N THR A 14 -14.58 1.29 10.89
CA THR A 14 -13.81 2.00 11.94
C THR A 14 -12.61 1.17 12.39
N ALA A 15 -11.83 0.65 11.43
CA ALA A 15 -10.67 -0.21 11.73
C ALA A 15 -9.30 0.18 11.13
N PRO A 16 -9.06 1.33 10.45
CA PRO A 16 -7.69 1.65 10.04
C PRO A 16 -6.87 2.31 11.18
N ALA A 17 -7.45 3.26 11.91
CA ALA A 17 -6.71 4.08 12.88
C ALA A 17 -6.16 3.26 14.06
N VAL A 18 -6.96 2.36 14.65
CA VAL A 18 -6.53 1.56 15.82
C VAL A 18 -5.36 0.61 15.49
N ARG A 19 -5.23 0.18 14.21
CA ARG A 19 -4.18 -0.75 13.77
C ARG A 19 -2.80 -0.09 13.70
N LEU A 20 -2.75 1.21 13.39
CA LEU A 20 -1.53 2.01 13.37
C LEU A 20 -0.94 2.18 14.77
N LEU A 21 -1.78 2.37 15.79
CA LEU A 21 -1.37 2.59 17.19
C LEU A 21 -1.03 1.30 17.96
N SER A 22 -1.33 0.12 17.42
CA SER A 22 -1.19 -1.18 18.12
C SER A 22 0.20 -1.84 18.01
N GLY A 23 1.21 -1.17 17.41
CA GLY A 23 2.52 -1.79 17.14
C GLY A 23 2.52 -2.88 16.05
N ARG A 24 1.36 -3.15 15.44
CA ARG A 24 1.16 -4.15 14.36
C ARG A 24 1.66 -3.71 12.97
N LEU A 25 2.20 -2.50 12.86
CA LEU A 25 2.82 -1.99 11.63
C LEU A 25 3.98 -2.88 11.15
N GLY A 26 4.72 -3.53 12.06
CA GLY A 26 5.74 -4.52 11.69
C GLY A 26 5.12 -5.65 10.87
N THR A 27 4.17 -6.36 11.47
CA THR A 27 3.47 -7.49 10.85
C THR A 27 2.64 -7.13 9.62
N PHE A 28 2.13 -5.90 9.54
CA PHE A 28 1.33 -5.46 8.40
C PHE A 28 2.15 -5.43 7.10
N TYR A 29 3.43 -5.07 7.20
CA TYR A 29 4.31 -4.96 6.04
C TYR A 29 5.20 -6.17 5.80
N ASP A 30 5.13 -7.24 6.62
CA ASP A 30 6.04 -8.38 6.52
C ASP A 30 6.00 -9.02 5.12
N GLY A 31 4.82 -9.13 4.51
CA GLY A 31 4.66 -9.63 3.13
C GLY A 31 5.18 -8.69 2.04
N LEU A 32 5.62 -7.47 2.38
CA LEU A 32 6.13 -6.45 1.45
C LEU A 32 7.59 -6.07 1.76
N ARG A 33 8.30 -6.89 2.56
CA ARG A 33 9.73 -6.70 2.85
C ARG A 33 10.54 -7.80 2.20
N TRP A 34 11.41 -7.43 1.26
CA TRP A 34 12.40 -8.35 0.72
C TRP A 34 13.75 -8.24 1.47
N PRO A 35 14.55 -9.32 1.50
CA PRO A 35 15.93 -9.26 1.96
C PRO A 35 16.74 -8.24 1.16
N GLY A 36 17.65 -7.51 1.81
CA GLY A 36 18.49 -6.51 1.13
C GLY A 36 17.84 -5.15 0.90
N ARG A 37 16.51 -5.00 1.05
CA ARG A 37 15.78 -3.74 0.80
C ARG A 37 16.36 -2.50 1.48
N ARG A 38 16.96 -2.66 2.66
CA ARG A 38 17.60 -1.54 3.38
C ARG A 38 18.87 -1.08 2.69
N ALA A 39 19.70 -2.02 2.22
CA ALA A 39 20.91 -1.68 1.48
C ALA A 39 20.56 -1.05 0.12
N GLU A 40 19.55 -1.59 -0.57
CA GLU A 40 19.02 -0.99 -1.80
C GLU A 40 18.53 0.44 -1.57
N ALA A 41 17.76 0.69 -0.50
CA ALA A 41 17.27 2.02 -0.17
C ALA A 41 18.41 3.00 0.20
N THR A 42 19.42 2.55 0.93
CA THR A 42 20.59 3.38 1.30
C THR A 42 21.41 3.79 0.08
N ALA A 43 21.40 3.00 -1.00
CA ALA A 43 22.13 3.31 -2.23
C ALA A 43 21.46 4.37 -3.12
N LEU A 44 20.21 4.76 -2.82
CA LEU A 44 19.47 5.73 -3.62
C LEU A 44 19.92 7.16 -3.34
N GLY A 45 19.94 7.99 -4.38
CA GLY A 45 19.96 9.44 -4.20
C GLY A 45 18.66 9.95 -3.56
N PHE A 46 18.71 11.09 -2.86
CA PHE A 46 17.55 11.67 -2.17
C PHE A 46 16.34 11.96 -3.07
N SER A 47 16.57 12.13 -4.38
CA SER A 47 15.53 12.37 -5.38
C SER A 47 15.10 11.11 -6.14
N GLN A 48 15.50 9.92 -5.67
CA GLN A 48 15.17 8.63 -6.28
C GLN A 48 14.30 7.76 -5.37
N GLY A 49 13.52 6.89 -5.99
CA GLY A 49 12.78 5.81 -5.34
C GLY A 49 13.02 4.47 -6.03
N ILE A 50 12.49 3.39 -5.44
CA ILE A 50 12.52 2.04 -6.04
C ILE A 50 11.20 1.82 -6.76
N ALA A 51 11.24 1.68 -8.08
CA ALA A 51 10.13 1.12 -8.84
C ALA A 51 10.17 -0.41 -8.74
N VAL A 52 9.01 -1.03 -8.54
CA VAL A 52 8.85 -2.49 -8.43
C VAL A 52 7.78 -2.93 -9.43
N TYR A 53 8.08 -3.96 -10.22
CA TYR A 53 7.13 -4.55 -11.16
C TYR A 53 7.14 -6.08 -11.10
N PRO A 54 5.98 -6.77 -10.97
CA PRO A 54 4.65 -6.21 -10.75
C PRO A 54 4.53 -5.33 -9.50
N PHE A 55 3.53 -4.43 -9.46
CA PHE A 55 3.41 -3.45 -8.37
C PHE A 55 3.19 -4.14 -7.02
N LEU A 56 3.73 -3.58 -5.92
CA LEU A 56 3.63 -4.16 -4.58
C LEU A 56 2.19 -4.39 -4.06
N TRP A 57 1.20 -3.75 -4.68
CA TRP A 57 -0.22 -3.91 -4.37
C TRP A 57 -0.96 -4.80 -5.39
N SER A 58 -0.25 -5.45 -6.30
CA SER A 58 -0.82 -6.44 -7.22
C SER A 58 -0.87 -7.82 -6.57
N GLU A 59 -1.76 -8.70 -7.03
CA GLU A 59 -1.82 -10.08 -6.54
C GLU A 59 -0.51 -10.83 -6.84
N GLU A 60 0.07 -10.63 -8.03
CA GLU A 60 1.29 -11.30 -8.47
C GLU A 60 2.49 -10.99 -7.57
N ALA A 61 2.66 -9.72 -7.16
CA ALA A 61 3.73 -9.34 -6.24
C ALA A 61 3.50 -9.85 -4.81
N HIS A 62 2.24 -10.12 -4.44
CA HIS A 62 1.92 -10.71 -3.15
C HIS A 62 2.17 -12.22 -3.13
N GLU A 63 1.94 -12.90 -4.25
CA GLU A 63 2.22 -14.33 -4.43
C GLU A 63 3.73 -14.61 -4.49
N ASP A 64 4.48 -13.85 -5.29
CA ASP A 64 5.94 -13.99 -5.42
C ASP A 64 6.65 -12.63 -5.48
N LEU A 65 6.96 -12.10 -4.29
CA LEU A 65 7.72 -10.87 -4.15
C LEU A 65 9.14 -10.99 -4.71
N ALA A 66 9.74 -12.19 -4.72
CA ALA A 66 11.11 -12.38 -5.19
C ALA A 66 11.21 -12.32 -6.72
N ALA A 67 10.14 -12.67 -7.43
CA ALA A 67 10.04 -12.55 -8.89
C ALA A 67 9.89 -11.09 -9.39
N THR A 68 9.69 -10.13 -8.51
CA THR A 68 9.58 -8.71 -8.89
C THR A 68 10.91 -8.16 -9.41
N THR A 69 10.83 -7.36 -10.47
CA THR A 69 11.94 -6.54 -10.95
C THR A 69 11.98 -5.23 -10.18
N ARG A 70 13.18 -4.70 -9.92
CA ARG A 70 13.37 -3.47 -9.13
C ARG A 70 14.38 -2.55 -9.79
N SER A 71 14.10 -1.26 -9.81
CA SER A 71 15.01 -0.26 -10.39
C SER A 71 14.95 1.06 -9.61
N ALA A 72 16.09 1.76 -9.57
CA ALA A 72 16.15 3.12 -9.07
C ALA A 72 15.63 4.08 -10.13
N VAL A 73 14.58 4.84 -9.81
CA VAL A 73 13.94 5.80 -10.71
C VAL A 73 13.79 7.17 -10.04
N PRO A 74 13.60 8.27 -10.78
CA PRO A 74 13.25 9.56 -10.19
C PRO A 74 12.00 9.46 -9.31
N MET A 75 12.02 10.09 -8.13
CA MET A 75 10.91 10.03 -7.16
C MET A 75 9.56 10.49 -7.78
N ARG A 76 9.61 11.47 -8.69
CA ARG A 76 8.42 11.94 -9.43
C ARG A 76 7.70 10.83 -10.21
N GLU A 77 8.41 9.79 -10.65
CA GLU A 77 7.82 8.68 -11.41
C GLU A 77 7.07 7.74 -10.47
N VAL A 78 7.66 7.42 -9.31
CA VAL A 78 6.99 6.62 -8.26
C VAL A 78 5.71 7.31 -7.81
N LEU A 79 5.78 8.61 -7.50
CA LEU A 79 4.63 9.39 -7.05
C LEU A 79 3.58 9.58 -8.15
N GLY A 80 4.02 9.82 -9.39
CA GLY A 80 3.12 10.00 -10.53
C GLY A 80 2.28 8.77 -10.81
N VAL A 81 2.89 7.58 -10.83
CA VAL A 81 2.15 6.32 -11.02
C VAL A 81 1.13 6.11 -9.90
N ALA A 82 1.53 6.32 -8.64
CA ALA A 82 0.61 6.18 -7.51
C ALA A 82 -0.58 7.16 -7.61
N ALA A 83 -0.33 8.41 -7.97
CA ALA A 83 -1.36 9.43 -8.16
C ALA A 83 -2.31 9.08 -9.32
N ASP A 84 -1.78 8.56 -10.42
CA ASP A 84 -2.59 8.14 -11.56
C ASP A 84 -3.53 6.97 -11.22
N PHE A 85 -3.07 5.99 -10.46
CA PHE A 85 -3.92 4.90 -9.97
C PHE A 85 -4.96 5.39 -8.96
N ALA A 86 -4.58 6.28 -8.03
CA ALA A 86 -5.52 6.85 -7.08
C ALA A 86 -6.67 7.59 -7.78
N ARG A 87 -6.34 8.41 -8.79
CA ARG A 87 -7.33 9.11 -9.61
C ARG A 87 -8.25 8.14 -10.37
N GLN A 88 -7.70 7.06 -10.94
CA GLN A 88 -8.49 6.03 -11.62
C GLN A 88 -9.41 5.26 -10.67
N ALA A 89 -8.98 5.04 -9.43
CA ALA A 89 -9.79 4.42 -8.38
C ALA A 89 -10.90 5.33 -7.82
N GLY A 90 -10.99 6.58 -8.29
CA GLY A 90 -11.98 7.56 -7.82
C GLY A 90 -11.65 8.18 -6.47
N ALA A 91 -10.41 8.07 -6.00
CA ALA A 91 -9.96 8.81 -4.82
C ALA A 91 -9.99 10.31 -5.14
N ALA A 92 -10.59 11.10 -4.26
CA ALA A 92 -10.50 12.56 -4.33
C ALA A 92 -9.04 12.99 -4.19
N ASP A 93 -8.65 14.05 -4.90
CA ASP A 93 -7.37 14.69 -4.66
C ASP A 93 -7.32 15.11 -3.18
N PRO A 94 -6.37 14.57 -2.38
CA PRO A 94 -6.25 14.97 -0.98
C PRO A 94 -5.87 16.45 -0.83
N GLY A 95 -5.48 17.15 -1.90
CA GLY A 95 -4.91 18.49 -1.81
C GLY A 95 -3.54 18.45 -1.12
N PHE A 96 -3.02 19.62 -0.72
CA PHE A 96 -1.65 19.72 -0.20
C PHE A 96 -1.38 18.87 1.06
N LEU A 97 -2.40 18.61 1.90
CA LEU A 97 -2.25 17.88 3.18
C LEU A 97 -3.22 16.72 3.40
N GLY A 98 -4.15 16.44 2.48
CA GLY A 98 -5.31 15.60 2.80
C GLY A 98 -6.35 16.38 3.59
N ASP A 99 -7.63 16.11 3.38
CA ASP A 99 -8.68 16.57 4.31
C ASP A 99 -8.33 16.07 5.72
N VAL A 100 -8.13 17.02 6.64
CA VAL A 100 -7.81 16.78 8.07
C VAL A 100 -9.10 16.48 8.84
#